data_AF-A0A3M1IVA4-F1
#
_entry.id   AF-A0A3M1IVA4-F1
#
_cell.length_a   1.000
_cell.length_b   1.000
_cell.length_c   1.000
_cell.angle_alpha   90.00
_cell.angle_beta   90.00
_cell.angle_gamma   90.00
#
_symmetry.space_group_name_H-M   'P 1'
#
loop_
_entity.id
_entity.type
_entity.pdbx_description
1 polymer ?
#
loop_
_entity_poly.entity_id
_entity_poly.type
_entity_poly.pdbx_seq_one_letter_code
_entity_poly.pdbx_strand_id
1 'polypeptide(L)'
;MCNHHKPKSTEKQQERGIGLEHGQAHTHDHQQWSRRTFLRQLGIAGTASFLLGKMPLHALTSSPLAMALNSGDHEDRILVLIRLKGGNDGLNTVIPIFDYGRYQQRRPNIAIPQNETFALTDALALPNTMGGLANLWAGGQMKVVNNVGYPDQNLSHFRSTDIWSAAIDADETASS
;
A
#
# COMPACT_ATOMS: atom_id res chain seq x y z
N MET A 1 35.79 -17.63 64.59
CA MET A 1 36.01 -16.53 63.65
C MET A 1 36.12 -17.12 62.26
N CYS A 2 35.15 -16.84 61.37
CA CYS A 2 35.25 -16.84 59.90
C CYS A 2 33.87 -16.47 59.35
N ASN A 3 33.63 -15.16 59.26
CA ASN A 3 32.44 -14.58 58.63
C ASN A 3 32.43 -14.94 57.14
N HIS A 4 31.41 -15.65 56.68
CA HIS A 4 31.08 -15.73 55.25
C HIS A 4 29.85 -14.85 54.98
N HIS A 5 30.13 -13.57 54.78
CA HIS A 5 29.16 -12.60 54.27
C HIS A 5 29.05 -12.83 52.75
N LYS A 6 27.97 -13.48 52.29
CA LYS A 6 27.63 -13.49 50.87
C LYS A 6 26.85 -12.21 50.56
N PRO A 7 27.30 -11.34 49.64
CA PRO A 7 26.49 -10.22 49.19
C PRO A 7 25.27 -10.77 48.45
N LYS A 8 24.06 -10.37 48.86
CA LYS A 8 22.85 -10.59 48.07
C LYS A 8 22.96 -9.70 46.82
N SER A 9 23.29 -10.29 45.67
CA SER A 9 23.12 -9.61 44.38
C SER A 9 21.64 -9.32 44.20
N THR A 10 21.28 -8.04 44.32
CA THR A 10 19.94 -7.55 44.01
C THR A 10 19.85 -7.40 42.49
N GLU A 11 19.82 -8.52 41.77
CA GLU A 11 19.33 -8.50 40.39
C GLU A 11 17.82 -8.33 40.47
N LYS A 12 17.38 -7.10 40.22
CA LYS A 12 15.97 -6.77 39.98
C LYS A 12 15.55 -7.60 38.76
N GLN A 13 14.85 -8.71 38.96
CA GLN A 13 14.18 -9.40 37.85
C GLN A 13 13.21 -8.39 37.25
N GLN A 14 13.56 -7.86 36.08
CA GLN A 14 12.71 -6.92 35.37
C GLN A 14 11.53 -7.72 34.81
N GLU A 15 10.36 -7.57 35.45
CA GLU A 15 9.13 -8.26 35.04
C GLU A 15 8.84 -7.91 33.57
N ARG A 16 8.74 -8.93 32.73
CA ARG A 16 8.42 -8.76 31.31
C ARG A 16 7.02 -8.19 31.18
N GLY A 17 6.89 -7.16 30.36
CA GLY A 17 5.61 -6.50 30.10
C GLY A 17 4.73 -7.29 29.14
N ILE A 18 4.34 -8.52 29.51
CA ILE A 18 3.59 -9.43 28.63
C ILE A 18 2.11 -9.06 28.44
N GLY A 19 1.55 -8.20 29.29
CA GLY A 19 0.15 -7.78 29.28
C GLY A 19 0.01 -6.25 29.40
N LEU A 20 -1.14 -5.72 28.96
CA LEU A 20 -1.43 -4.28 28.96
C LEU A 20 -1.46 -3.68 30.37
N GLU A 21 -1.80 -4.50 31.36
CA GLU A 21 -1.80 -4.19 32.78
C GLU A 21 -0.40 -3.82 33.32
N HIS A 22 0.68 -4.20 32.63
CA HIS A 22 2.05 -3.88 33.01
C HIS A 22 2.54 -2.49 32.52
N GLY A 23 1.67 -1.73 31.84
CA GLY A 23 1.89 -0.31 31.51
C GLY A 23 3.24 -0.04 30.83
N GLN A 24 4.10 0.74 31.50
CA GLN A 24 5.41 1.15 30.95
C GLN A 24 6.34 -0.04 30.67
N ALA A 25 6.25 -1.11 31.45
CA ALA A 25 7.05 -2.31 31.20
C ALA A 25 6.61 -3.01 29.90
N HIS A 26 5.33 -2.99 29.56
CA HIS A 26 4.80 -3.50 28.28
C HIS A 26 5.27 -2.66 27.10
N THR A 27 5.20 -1.34 27.20
CA THR A 27 5.72 -0.45 26.15
C THR A 27 7.21 -0.66 25.91
N HIS A 28 8.00 -0.81 26.97
CA HIS A 28 9.43 -1.07 26.89
C HIS A 28 9.74 -2.45 26.27
N ASP A 29 8.95 -3.48 26.59
CA ASP A 29 9.11 -4.83 26.00
C ASP A 29 8.83 -4.82 24.49
N HIS A 30 7.81 -4.08 24.01
CA HIS A 30 7.54 -3.91 22.57
C HIS A 30 8.61 -3.08 21.84
N GLN A 31 9.30 -2.19 22.55
CA GLN A 31 10.44 -1.44 22.02
C GLN A 31 11.70 -2.31 21.93
N GLN A 32 11.91 -3.23 22.87
CA GLN A 32 13.04 -4.16 22.87
C GLN A 32 12.82 -5.37 21.94
N TRP A 33 11.61 -5.91 21.90
CA TRP A 33 11.19 -7.05 21.07
C TRP A 33 9.99 -6.67 20.20
N SER A 34 10.28 -6.13 19.01
CA SER A 34 9.24 -5.84 18.01
C SER A 34 8.91 -7.06 17.13
N ARG A 35 7.72 -7.07 16.52
CA ARG A 35 7.34 -8.05 15.48
C ARG A 35 8.40 -8.16 14.36
N ARG A 36 9.02 -7.04 14.00
CA ARG A 36 10.10 -6.98 13.01
C ARG A 36 11.40 -7.58 13.53
N THR A 37 11.74 -7.39 14.81
CA THR A 37 12.90 -8.03 15.45
C THR A 37 12.75 -9.55 15.43
N PHE A 38 11.56 -10.06 15.77
CA PHE A 38 11.23 -11.47 15.66
C PHE A 38 11.34 -11.98 14.22
N LEU A 39 10.71 -11.31 13.24
CA LEU A 39 10.76 -11.71 11.83
C LEU A 39 12.18 -11.62 11.23
N ARG A 40 12.99 -10.64 11.63
CA ARG A 40 14.41 -10.53 11.21
C ARG A 40 15.23 -11.68 11.78
N GLN A 41 15.07 -12.01 13.05
CA GLN A 41 15.77 -13.14 13.67
C GLN A 41 15.34 -14.48 13.05
N LEU A 42 14.05 -14.66 12.78
CA LEU A 42 13.52 -15.83 12.08
C LEU A 42 14.04 -15.89 10.62
N GLY A 43 14.11 -14.75 9.94
CA GLY A 43 14.64 -14.62 8.59
C GLY A 43 16.14 -14.93 8.50
N ILE A 44 16.96 -14.45 9.45
CA ILE A 44 18.40 -14.77 9.51
C ILE A 44 18.62 -16.27 9.77
N ALA A 45 17.85 -16.86 10.69
CA ALA A 45 17.93 -18.30 10.95
C ALA A 45 17.47 -19.15 9.76
N GLY A 46 16.39 -18.74 9.08
CA GLY A 46 15.86 -19.44 7.90
C GLY A 46 16.75 -19.30 6.66
N THR A 47 17.30 -18.11 6.39
CA THR A 47 18.17 -17.84 5.24
C THR A 47 19.48 -18.63 5.30
N ALA A 48 20.04 -18.87 6.49
CA ALA A 48 21.20 -19.75 6.67
C ALA A 48 20.92 -21.19 6.17
N SER A 49 19.71 -21.70 6.38
CA SER A 49 19.29 -23.01 5.86
C SER A 49 19.11 -23.02 4.34
N PHE A 50 18.64 -21.93 3.73
CA PHE A 50 18.52 -21.81 2.27
C PHE A 50 19.87 -21.69 1.55
N LEU A 51 20.85 -20.99 2.14
CA LEU A 51 22.19 -20.85 1.59
C LEU A 51 22.96 -22.18 1.57
N LEU A 52 22.76 -23.05 2.57
CA LEU A 52 23.29 -24.42 2.54
C LEU A 52 22.67 -25.29 1.44
N GLY A 53 21.45 -24.97 1.00
CA GLY A 53 20.67 -25.76 0.04
C GLY A 53 20.88 -25.41 -1.45
N LYS A 54 21.74 -24.43 -1.79
CA LYS A 54 22.02 -23.99 -3.17
C LYS A 54 20.77 -23.66 -4.02
N MET A 55 19.68 -23.21 -3.41
CA MET A 55 18.51 -22.74 -4.16
C MET A 55 18.67 -21.25 -4.49
N PRO A 56 18.55 -20.84 -5.76
CA PRO A 56 18.69 -19.43 -6.15
C PRO A 56 17.50 -18.63 -5.63
N LEU A 57 17.76 -17.65 -4.76
CA LEU A 57 16.78 -16.71 -4.21
C LEU A 57 16.49 -15.60 -5.23
N HIS A 58 15.65 -15.89 -6.23
CA HIS A 58 15.16 -14.86 -7.18
C HIS A 58 14.08 -13.95 -6.58
N ALA A 59 13.49 -14.31 -5.44
CA ALA A 59 12.39 -13.59 -4.80
C ALA A 59 12.78 -12.25 -4.12
N LEU A 60 13.98 -11.72 -4.37
CA LEU A 60 14.50 -10.51 -3.75
C LEU A 60 14.75 -9.36 -4.75
N THR A 61 14.32 -9.47 -6.00
CA THR A 61 14.33 -8.30 -6.90
C THR A 61 13.29 -7.30 -6.41
N SER A 62 13.73 -6.38 -5.55
CA SER A 62 12.90 -5.29 -5.05
C SER A 62 12.59 -4.35 -6.22
N SER A 63 11.31 -4.22 -6.57
CA SER A 63 10.88 -3.22 -7.56
C SER A 63 11.27 -1.81 -7.08
N PRO A 64 11.50 -0.84 -7.99
CA PRO A 64 11.75 0.55 -7.62
C PRO A 64 10.70 1.11 -6.66
N LEU A 65 9.44 0.71 -6.81
CA LEU A 65 8.34 1.03 -5.89
C LEU A 65 8.58 0.42 -4.50
N ALA A 66 8.95 -0.86 -4.41
CA ALA A 66 9.23 -1.52 -3.14
C ALA A 66 10.42 -0.88 -2.41
N MET A 67 11.45 -0.48 -3.15
CA MET A 67 12.59 0.26 -2.59
C MET A 67 12.17 1.65 -2.09
N ALA A 68 11.37 2.39 -2.86
CA ALA A 68 10.84 3.69 -2.45
C ALA A 68 9.98 3.60 -1.18
N LEU A 69 9.09 2.60 -1.10
CA LEU A 69 8.26 2.33 0.08
C LEU A 69 9.09 1.94 1.31
N ASN A 70 10.25 1.31 1.13
CA ASN A 70 11.13 0.87 2.23
C ASN A 70 12.17 1.93 2.64
N SER A 71 12.32 3.01 1.84
CA SER A 71 13.29 4.09 2.08
C SER A 71 12.78 5.22 2.98
N GLY A 72 11.48 5.23 3.30
CA GLY A 72 10.92 6.20 4.24
C GLY A 72 11.27 5.86 5.69
N ASP A 73 11.54 6.90 6.50
CA ASP A 73 11.60 6.76 7.95
C ASP A 73 10.37 5.99 8.46
N HIS A 74 10.62 5.17 9.47
CA HIS A 74 9.70 4.19 10.07
C HIS A 74 8.31 4.75 10.37
N GLU A 75 7.45 4.74 9.37
CA GLU A 75 6.08 5.16 9.51
C GLU A 75 5.18 3.94 9.38
N ASP A 76 4.30 3.74 10.35
CA ASP A 76 3.25 2.70 10.39
C ASP A 76 2.17 2.94 9.31
N ARG A 77 2.56 3.47 8.14
CA ARG A 77 1.68 3.76 7.01
C ARG A 77 1.47 2.52 6.18
N ILE A 78 0.20 2.13 6.03
CA ILE A 78 -0.23 1.02 5.19
C ILE A 78 -0.70 1.59 3.86
N LEU A 79 -0.07 1.15 2.76
CA LEU A 79 -0.57 1.42 1.41
C LEU A 79 -1.56 0.33 1.01
N VAL A 80 -2.80 0.73 0.72
CA VAL A 80 -3.83 -0.16 0.19
C VAL A 80 -4.10 0.19 -1.28
N LEU A 81 -3.84 -0.77 -2.17
CA LEU A 81 -4.07 -0.66 -3.61
C LEU A 81 -5.33 -1.44 -3.98
N ILE A 82 -6.38 -0.75 -4.44
CA ILE A 82 -7.64 -1.35 -4.86
C ILE A 82 -7.73 -1.31 -6.39
N ARG A 83 -7.66 -2.48 -7.04
CA ARG A 83 -7.85 -2.61 -8.49
C ARG A 83 -9.26 -3.13 -8.79
N LEU A 84 -10.05 -2.33 -9.51
CA LEU A 84 -11.38 -2.70 -9.97
C LEU A 84 -11.29 -3.56 -11.26
N LYS A 85 -11.19 -4.89 -11.10
CA LYS A 85 -11.16 -5.85 -12.22
C LYS A 85 -12.56 -6.02 -12.81
N GLY A 86 -12.70 -5.95 -14.12
CA GLY A 86 -13.98 -6.17 -14.81
C GLY A 86 -14.51 -4.97 -15.61
N GLY A 87 -13.78 -3.86 -15.64
CA GLY A 87 -14.09 -2.69 -16.48
C GLY A 87 -14.82 -1.60 -15.69
N ASN A 88 -14.07 -0.85 -14.88
CA ASN A 88 -14.59 0.41 -14.36
C ASN A 88 -14.80 1.38 -15.53
N ASP A 89 -15.99 1.97 -15.61
CA ASP A 89 -16.29 2.98 -16.59
C ASP A 89 -15.76 4.34 -16.11
N GLY A 90 -14.54 4.67 -16.53
CA GLY A 90 -13.84 5.87 -16.08
C GLY A 90 -14.63 7.16 -16.35
N LEU A 91 -15.38 7.23 -17.45
CA LEU A 91 -16.17 8.41 -17.82
C LEU A 91 -17.48 8.54 -17.03
N ASN A 92 -18.03 7.44 -16.51
CA ASN A 92 -19.12 7.50 -15.54
C ASN A 92 -18.64 7.61 -14.09
N THR A 93 -17.36 7.32 -13.83
CA THR A 93 -16.75 7.56 -12.52
C THR A 93 -16.38 9.02 -12.38
N VAL A 94 -15.60 9.56 -13.32
CA VAL A 94 -15.13 10.95 -13.35
C VAL A 94 -15.66 11.59 -14.64
N ILE A 95 -16.74 12.37 -14.49
CA ILE A 95 -17.51 12.90 -15.61
C ILE A 95 -16.86 14.20 -16.10
N PRO A 96 -16.52 14.31 -17.40
CA PRO A 96 -15.94 15.52 -17.99
C PRO A 96 -17.03 16.56 -18.26
N ILE A 97 -17.40 17.34 -17.25
CA ILE A 97 -18.45 18.37 -17.39
C ILE A 97 -18.04 19.53 -18.31
N PHE A 98 -16.73 19.75 -18.54
CA PHE A 98 -16.22 20.73 -19.51
C PHE A 98 -16.70 20.45 -20.95
N ASP A 99 -17.02 19.20 -21.29
CA ASP A 99 -17.54 18.77 -22.59
C ASP A 99 -18.71 17.79 -22.40
N TYR A 100 -19.64 18.16 -21.51
CA TYR A 100 -20.78 17.32 -21.14
C TYR A 100 -21.65 16.95 -22.35
N GLY A 101 -21.81 17.86 -23.33
CA GLY A 101 -22.58 17.61 -24.55
C GLY A 101 -22.02 16.43 -25.36
N ARG A 102 -20.69 16.37 -25.55
CA ARG A 102 -20.04 15.24 -26.23
C ARG A 102 -20.12 13.96 -25.40
N TYR A 103 -19.93 14.07 -24.09
CA TYR A 103 -20.09 12.94 -23.16
C TYR A 103 -21.48 12.31 -23.31
N GLN A 104 -22.54 13.13 -23.27
CA GLN A 104 -23.91 12.68 -23.40
C GLN A 104 -24.21 12.08 -24.79
N GLN A 105 -23.80 12.76 -25.87
CA GLN A 105 -24.02 12.28 -27.24
C GLN A 105 -23.34 10.93 -27.52
N ARG A 106 -22.15 10.72 -26.96
CA ARG A 106 -21.39 9.46 -27.13
C ARG A 106 -21.90 8.34 -26.22
N ARG A 107 -22.79 8.64 -25.27
CA ARG A 107 -23.22 7.72 -24.21
C ARG A 107 -24.74 7.76 -24.00
N PRO A 108 -25.56 7.63 -25.07
CA PRO A 108 -27.00 7.93 -25.03
C PRO A 108 -27.78 7.11 -23.99
N ASN A 109 -27.33 5.89 -23.68
CA ASN A 109 -28.01 4.98 -22.77
C ASN A 109 -27.46 4.99 -21.34
N ILE A 110 -26.27 5.56 -21.13
CA ILE A 110 -25.51 5.40 -19.87
C ILE A 110 -24.93 6.71 -19.34
N ALA A 111 -25.16 7.84 -20.01
CA ALA A 111 -24.75 9.16 -19.52
C ALA A 111 -25.49 9.49 -18.22
N ILE A 112 -24.74 9.97 -17.23
CA ILE A 112 -25.29 10.38 -15.93
C ILE A 112 -25.77 11.84 -16.06
N PRO A 113 -27.05 12.14 -15.73
CA PRO A 113 -27.59 13.48 -15.78
C PRO A 113 -26.77 14.48 -14.96
N GLN A 114 -26.53 15.68 -15.48
CA GLN A 114 -25.67 16.68 -14.81
C GLN A 114 -26.19 17.07 -13.41
N ASN A 115 -27.52 17.09 -13.21
CA ASN A 115 -28.16 17.33 -11.91
C ASN A 115 -28.02 16.16 -10.91
N GLU A 116 -27.54 15.00 -11.37
CA GLU A 116 -27.22 13.82 -10.55
C GLU A 116 -25.72 13.71 -10.26
N THR A 117 -24.99 14.83 -10.37
CA THR A 117 -23.55 14.91 -10.12
C THR A 117 -23.20 15.99 -9.10
N PHE A 118 -22.04 15.86 -8.47
CA PHE A 118 -21.40 16.93 -7.72
C PHE A 118 -20.04 17.26 -8.34
N ALA A 119 -19.75 18.55 -8.45
CA ALA A 119 -18.52 19.04 -9.06
C ALA A 119 -17.31 18.78 -8.14
N LEU A 120 -16.24 18.24 -8.72
CA LEU A 120 -14.92 18.21 -8.11
C LEU A 120 -14.15 19.50 -8.45
N THR A 121 -14.27 19.93 -9.70
CA THR A 121 -13.65 21.14 -10.27
C THR A 121 -14.61 21.75 -11.30
N ASP A 122 -14.25 22.87 -11.89
CA ASP A 122 -15.01 23.48 -13.00
C ASP A 122 -15.05 22.59 -14.27
N ALA A 123 -14.21 21.55 -14.33
CA ALA A 123 -14.10 20.65 -15.48
C ALA A 123 -14.56 19.22 -15.20
N LEU A 124 -14.58 18.76 -13.95
CA LEU A 124 -14.82 17.37 -13.58
C LEU A 124 -15.85 17.24 -12.46
N ALA A 125 -16.69 16.20 -12.54
CA ALA A 125 -17.69 15.86 -11.53
C ALA A 125 -17.69 14.36 -11.21
N LEU A 126 -18.26 13.99 -10.07
CA LEU A 126 -18.59 12.60 -9.72
C LEU A 126 -20.11 12.42 -9.64
N PRO A 127 -20.62 11.19 -9.85
CA PRO A 127 -22.02 10.86 -9.60
C PRO A 127 -22.40 11.05 -8.12
N ASN A 128 -23.65 11.42 -7.85
CA ASN A 128 -24.16 11.54 -6.49
C ASN A 128 -24.13 10.22 -5.70
N THR A 129 -24.12 9.07 -6.37
CA THR A 129 -23.90 7.75 -5.73
C THR A 129 -22.53 7.66 -5.05
N MET A 130 -21.57 8.50 -5.44
CA MET A 130 -20.25 8.62 -4.82
C MET A 130 -20.18 9.77 -3.80
N GLY A 131 -21.31 10.28 -3.32
CA GLY A 131 -21.37 11.41 -2.39
C GLY A 131 -20.54 11.24 -1.12
N GLY A 132 -20.29 10.01 -0.68
CA GLY A 132 -19.38 9.72 0.44
C GLY A 132 -17.93 10.19 0.22
N LEU A 133 -17.51 10.42 -1.02
CA LEU A 133 -16.19 10.95 -1.38
C LEU A 133 -16.11 12.49 -1.35
N ALA A 134 -17.25 13.19 -1.31
CA ALA A 134 -17.28 14.65 -1.38
C ALA A 134 -16.47 15.30 -0.24
N ASN A 135 -16.59 14.76 0.98
CA ASN A 135 -15.84 15.25 2.14
C ASN A 135 -14.33 15.00 2.01
N LEU A 136 -13.93 13.86 1.42
CA LEU A 136 -12.51 13.55 1.19
C LEU A 136 -11.91 14.50 0.15
N TRP A 137 -12.67 14.84 -0.89
CA TRP A 137 -12.27 15.83 -1.88
C TRP A 137 -12.14 17.23 -1.26
N ALA A 138 -13.19 17.70 -0.59
CA ALA A 138 -13.21 19.02 0.05
C ALA A 138 -12.14 19.16 1.13
N GLY A 139 -11.85 18.10 1.87
CA GLY A 139 -10.77 18.04 2.87
C GLY A 139 -9.36 17.87 2.30
N GLY A 140 -9.19 17.81 0.97
CA GLY A 140 -7.89 17.65 0.32
C GLY A 140 -7.27 16.25 0.47
N GLN A 141 -8.04 15.28 0.98
CA GLN A 141 -7.61 13.89 1.23
C GLN A 141 -7.79 12.99 0.00
N MET A 142 -8.42 13.49 -1.06
CA MET A 142 -8.63 12.80 -2.31
C MET A 142 -8.04 13.60 -3.48
N LYS A 143 -7.45 12.89 -4.44
CA LYS A 143 -7.04 13.42 -5.75
C LYS A 143 -7.46 12.46 -6.85
N VAL A 144 -7.71 13.01 -8.02
CA VAL A 144 -7.99 12.26 -9.25
C VAL A 144 -6.88 12.55 -10.22
N VAL A 145 -6.28 11.50 -10.78
CA VAL A 145 -5.26 11.59 -11.82
C VAL A 145 -5.79 10.88 -13.06
N ASN A 146 -6.07 11.66 -14.10
CA ASN A 146 -6.58 11.14 -15.37
C ASN A 146 -5.43 10.88 -16.35
N ASN A 147 -5.74 10.15 -17.43
CA ASN A 147 -4.80 9.87 -18.51
C ASN A 147 -3.52 9.14 -18.06
N VAL A 148 -3.65 8.26 -17.07
CA VAL A 148 -2.56 7.41 -16.58
C VAL A 148 -2.43 6.21 -17.54
N GLY A 149 -1.25 6.08 -18.14
CA GLY A 149 -0.97 5.16 -19.24
C GLY A 149 0.50 4.75 -19.27
N TYR A 150 0.84 3.78 -20.12
CA TYR A 150 2.20 3.52 -20.58
C TYR A 150 2.32 3.85 -22.09
N PRO A 151 3.53 4.18 -22.61
CA PRO A 151 3.75 4.39 -24.05
C PRO A 151 3.46 3.13 -24.87
N ASP A 152 3.19 3.30 -26.17
CA ASP A 152 3.03 2.19 -27.12
C ASP A 152 2.08 1.07 -26.65
N GLN A 153 0.88 1.47 -26.20
CA GLN A 153 -0.09 0.53 -25.65
C GLN A 153 -0.48 -0.55 -26.66
N ASN A 154 -0.31 -1.80 -26.24
CA ASN A 154 -0.85 -2.95 -26.94
C ASN A 154 -2.31 -3.20 -26.51
N LEU A 155 -3.03 -3.98 -27.33
CA LEU A 155 -4.44 -4.33 -27.09
C LEU A 155 -4.63 -5.59 -26.22
N SER A 156 -3.56 -6.16 -25.65
CA SER A 156 -3.62 -7.37 -24.84
C SER A 156 -3.80 -7.04 -23.36
N HIS A 157 -4.98 -7.36 -22.82
CA HIS A 157 -5.28 -7.21 -21.41
C HIS A 157 -4.27 -7.90 -20.48
N PHE A 158 -3.76 -9.08 -20.87
CA PHE A 158 -2.75 -9.81 -20.09
C PHE A 158 -1.44 -9.04 -20.06
N ARG A 159 -0.94 -8.65 -21.23
CA ARG A 159 0.33 -7.94 -21.35
C ARG A 159 0.29 -6.58 -20.68
N SER A 160 -0.79 -5.81 -20.83
CA SER A 160 -0.97 -4.54 -20.11
C SER A 160 -0.94 -4.75 -18.59
N THR A 161 -1.57 -5.81 -18.10
CA THR A 161 -1.57 -6.12 -16.66
C THR A 161 -0.16 -6.40 -16.15
N ASP A 162 0.63 -7.16 -16.92
CA ASP A 162 2.02 -7.47 -16.56
C ASP A 162 2.87 -6.20 -16.53
N ILE A 163 2.75 -5.35 -17.55
CA ILE A 163 3.41 -4.02 -17.62
C ILE A 163 3.09 -3.18 -16.38
N TRP A 164 1.80 -3.00 -16.07
CA TRP A 164 1.35 -2.19 -14.93
C TRP A 164 1.80 -2.74 -13.58
N SER A 165 1.84 -4.07 -13.44
CA SER A 165 2.16 -4.73 -12.16
C SER A 165 3.66 -4.87 -11.92
N ALA A 166 4.45 -5.05 -12.98
CA ALA A 166 5.91 -5.14 -12.90
C ALA A 166 6.61 -3.78 -13.07
N ALA A 167 5.90 -2.76 -13.55
CA ALA A 167 6.45 -1.44 -13.87
C ALA A 167 7.63 -1.53 -14.87
N ILE A 168 7.39 -2.21 -15.98
CA ILE A 168 8.37 -2.46 -17.06
C ILE A 168 7.94 -1.79 -18.36
N ASP A 169 8.87 -1.63 -19.31
CA ASP A 169 8.57 -1.03 -20.59
C ASP A 169 7.73 -1.96 -21.49
N ALA A 170 7.08 -1.36 -22.51
CA ALA A 170 6.13 -2.05 -23.38
C ALA A 170 6.77 -3.18 -24.20
N ASP A 171 8.08 -3.14 -24.42
CA ASP A 171 8.91 -4.12 -25.11
C ASP A 171 9.58 -5.15 -24.17
N GLU A 172 9.52 -4.95 -22.84
CA GLU A 172 10.14 -5.85 -21.86
C GLU A 172 9.14 -6.85 -21.26
N THR A 173 9.51 -8.13 -21.15
CA THR A 173 8.68 -9.12 -20.42
C THR A 173 9.12 -9.26 -18.98
N ALA A 174 8.17 -9.34 -18.04
CA ALA A 174 8.48 -9.66 -16.65
C ALA A 174 9.12 -11.06 -16.57
N SER A 175 10.32 -11.16 -16.00
CA SER A 175 10.94 -12.44 -15.67
C SER A 175 10.39 -12.94 -14.34
N SER A 176 9.71 -14.10 -14.37
CA SER A 176 9.25 -14.82 -13.17
C SER A 176 10.39 -15.45 -12.38
#